data_AF-E5L9U0-F1
#
_entry.id   AF-E5L9U0-F1
#
_cell.length_a   1.000
_cell.length_b   1.000
_cell.length_c   1.000
_cell.angle_alpha   90.00
_cell.angle_beta   90.00
_cell.angle_gamma   90.00
#
_symmetry.space_group_name_H-M   'P 1'
#
loop_
_entity.id
_entity.type
_entity.pdbx_description
1 polymer ?
#
loop_
_entity_poly.entity_id
_entity_poly.type
_entity_poly.pdbx_seq_one_letter_code
_entity_poly.pdbx_strand_id
1 'polypeptide(L)'
;LDVEITLDNIDGEYEFTEISNEISSEAKRVKLVHIPAQSSAGVAFMLRPKIIGNIMLKYTAVSPLAGDAVHKMLRVVPEGVTEYANRAFLVNLKEAPEQRQNFDLVLPPDVVPNSEHIEVSVIGDLLGPLLNNLEHLLRMPTGCAEQTMSTLIPNYLVLKYLKNINKLTPELEVKILQNMEMGYQRMLGFRLNDGSFVTFRAKDRNENGSVWLTAYVARSLHQLQ
;
A
#
# COMPACT_ATOMS: atom_id res chain seq x y z
N LEU A 1 29.67 37.53 10.94
CA LEU A 1 30.34 36.36 11.57
C LEU A 1 30.69 35.41 10.45
N ASP A 2 31.95 35.06 10.29
CA ASP A 2 32.37 34.06 9.30
C ASP A 2 32.19 32.67 9.90
N VAL A 3 31.39 31.86 9.22
CA VAL A 3 31.05 30.50 9.65
C VAL A 3 31.54 29.52 8.59
N GLU A 4 32.29 28.54 9.04
CA GLU A 4 32.71 27.39 8.26
C GLU A 4 31.65 26.29 8.38
N ILE A 5 31.00 25.95 7.26
CA ILE A 5 30.04 24.86 7.19
C ILE A 5 30.68 23.68 6.47
N THR A 6 30.72 22.54 7.15
CA THR A 6 31.31 21.30 6.68
C THR A 6 30.24 20.22 6.56
N LEU A 7 30.25 19.50 5.43
CA LEU A 7 29.52 18.26 5.24
C LEU A 7 30.53 17.11 5.13
N ASP A 8 30.48 16.19 6.09
CA ASP A 8 31.39 15.06 6.20
C ASP A 8 30.85 13.80 5.53
N ASN A 9 31.68 13.18 4.69
CA ASN A 9 31.40 11.96 3.95
C ASN A 9 32.42 10.87 4.33
N ILE A 10 32.67 10.72 5.63
CA ILE A 10 33.64 9.75 6.17
C ILE A 10 33.25 8.31 5.78
N ASP A 11 31.95 8.05 5.68
CA ASP A 11 31.40 6.72 5.38
C ASP A 11 31.40 6.40 3.87
N GLY A 12 31.71 7.39 3.01
CA GLY A 12 31.81 7.20 1.56
C GLY A 12 30.49 6.87 0.85
N GLU A 13 29.35 7.19 1.47
CA GLU A 13 28.00 6.81 1.02
C GLU A 13 27.49 7.66 -0.17
N TYR A 14 28.13 8.80 -0.44
CA TYR A 14 27.77 9.71 -1.53
C TYR A 14 29.03 10.35 -2.15
N GLU A 15 28.86 11.11 -3.23
CA GLU A 15 29.92 11.89 -3.86
C GLU A 15 29.51 13.36 -3.97
N PHE A 16 30.47 14.27 -3.85
CA PHE A 16 30.23 15.68 -4.11
C PHE A 16 30.26 15.96 -5.61
N THR A 17 29.30 16.75 -6.08
CA THR A 17 29.16 17.13 -7.49
C THR A 17 29.20 18.64 -7.65
N GLU A 18 29.66 19.13 -8.80
CA GLU A 18 29.55 20.53 -9.19
C GLU A 18 28.61 20.74 -10.38
N ILE A 19 28.18 21.99 -10.59
CA ILE A 19 27.35 22.39 -11.74
C ILE A 19 28.09 22.13 -13.07
N SER A 20 29.43 22.04 -13.03
CA SER A 20 30.32 21.65 -14.14
C SER A 20 30.33 20.15 -14.46
N ASN A 21 29.50 19.32 -13.82
CA ASN A 21 29.55 17.85 -13.91
C ASN A 21 30.88 17.23 -13.45
N GLU A 22 31.76 18.00 -12.79
CA GLU A 22 32.96 17.46 -12.16
C GLU A 22 32.59 16.70 -10.88
N ILE A 23 33.10 15.47 -10.77
CA ILE A 23 32.88 14.56 -9.65
C ILE A 23 34.17 14.54 -8.83
N SER A 24 34.07 14.88 -7.54
CA SER A 24 35.20 14.82 -6.60
C SER A 24 34.92 13.84 -5.47
N SER A 25 35.81 12.87 -5.27
CA SER A 25 35.75 11.88 -4.19
C SER A 25 36.35 12.43 -2.88
N GLU A 26 36.00 13.66 -2.52
CA GLU A 26 36.44 14.29 -1.28
C GLU A 26 35.74 13.67 -0.06
N ALA A 27 36.50 13.40 1.01
CA ALA A 27 35.96 12.87 2.27
C ALA A 27 35.15 13.91 3.07
N LYS A 28 35.31 15.19 2.76
CA LYS A 28 34.57 16.31 3.37
C LYS A 28 34.54 17.49 2.41
N ARG A 29 33.46 18.27 2.48
CA ARG A 29 33.32 19.51 1.70
C ARG A 29 33.07 20.68 2.64
N VAL A 30 33.86 21.72 2.50
CA VAL A 30 33.82 22.91 3.35
C VAL A 30 33.38 24.12 2.54
N LYS A 31 32.47 24.92 3.11
CA LYS A 31 32.02 26.19 2.53
C LYS A 31 32.00 27.28 3.60
N LEU A 32 32.61 28.41 3.28
CA LEU A 32 32.64 29.59 4.15
C LEU A 32 31.47 30.51 3.79
N VAL A 33 30.76 30.99 4.81
CA VAL A 33 29.66 31.93 4.64
C VAL A 33 29.75 33.06 5.66
N HIS A 34 29.54 34.29 5.20
CA HIS A 34 29.46 35.46 6.07
C HIS A 34 28.00 35.69 6.48
N ILE A 35 27.73 35.72 7.79
CA ILE A 35 26.39 35.93 8.34
C ILE A 35 26.37 37.26 9.13
N PRO A 36 25.66 38.29 8.64
CA PRO A 36 25.41 39.52 9.39
C PRO A 36 24.62 39.28 10.69
N ALA A 37 24.73 40.21 11.64
CA ALA A 37 23.97 40.13 12.89
C ALA A 37 22.45 40.10 12.61
N GLN A 38 21.72 39.27 13.36
CA GLN A 38 20.26 39.09 13.25
C GLN A 38 19.79 38.68 11.83
N SER A 39 20.63 37.99 11.06
CA SER A 39 20.31 37.51 9.72
C SER A 39 20.53 36.00 9.57
N SER A 40 20.13 35.43 8.43
CA SER A 40 20.38 34.04 8.07
C SER A 40 21.00 33.95 6.68
N ALA A 41 21.84 32.94 6.48
CA ALA A 41 22.43 32.61 5.18
C ALA A 41 22.27 31.11 4.92
N GLY A 42 22.07 30.74 3.66
CA GLY A 42 21.92 29.36 3.23
C GLY A 42 23.10 28.90 2.38
N VAL A 43 23.50 27.65 2.55
CA VAL A 43 24.54 27.00 1.73
C VAL A 43 23.99 25.68 1.19
N ALA A 44 24.23 25.42 -0.09
CA ALA A 44 23.83 24.18 -0.75
C ALA A 44 25.04 23.28 -1.02
N PHE A 45 24.90 21.99 -0.74
CA PHE A 45 25.85 20.95 -1.14
C PHE A 45 25.16 20.06 -2.17
N MET A 46 25.76 19.92 -3.35
CA MET A 46 25.27 19.00 -4.37
C MET A 46 25.92 17.64 -4.15
N LEU A 47 25.10 16.61 -4.03
CA LEU A 47 25.52 15.26 -3.71
C LEU A 47 24.86 14.24 -4.63
N ARG A 48 25.60 13.18 -4.94
CA ARG A 48 25.11 11.99 -5.65
C ARG A 48 25.25 10.78 -4.72
N PRO A 49 24.15 10.17 -4.26
CA PRO A 49 24.21 8.94 -3.47
C PRO A 49 24.86 7.79 -4.25
N LYS A 50 25.62 6.94 -3.55
CA LYS A 50 26.23 5.73 -4.11
C LYS A 50 25.50 4.45 -3.72
N ILE A 51 24.76 4.50 -2.61
CA ILE A 51 24.04 3.36 -2.06
C ILE A 51 22.55 3.65 -1.93
N ILE A 52 21.75 2.61 -2.09
CA ILE A 52 20.31 2.61 -1.81
C ILE A 52 20.13 2.39 -0.30
N GLY A 53 19.10 3.01 0.28
CA GLY A 53 18.79 2.92 1.70
C GLY A 53 18.98 4.24 2.44
N ASN A 54 19.23 4.17 3.74
CA ASN A 54 19.35 5.37 4.57
C ASN A 54 20.81 5.80 4.66
N ILE A 55 21.12 6.99 4.14
CA ILE A 55 22.44 7.63 4.28
C ILE A 55 22.38 8.74 5.33
N MET A 56 23.47 8.94 6.07
CA MET A 56 23.53 9.92 7.15
C MET A 56 24.31 11.16 6.73
N LEU A 57 23.61 12.29 6.59
CA LEU A 57 24.22 13.57 6.26
C LEU A 57 24.67 14.27 7.55
N LYS A 58 25.99 14.43 7.70
CA LYS A 58 26.63 15.01 8.90
C LYS A 58 27.09 16.43 8.62
N TYR A 59 26.33 17.41 9.09
CA TYR A 59 26.66 18.83 8.95
C TYR A 59 27.29 19.36 10.23
N THR A 60 28.35 20.15 10.11
CA THR A 60 28.95 20.91 11.22
C THR A 60 29.13 22.36 10.80
N ALA A 61 28.74 23.30 11.64
CA ALA A 61 28.94 24.73 11.46
C ALA A 61 29.84 25.26 12.58
N VAL A 62 31.00 25.83 12.24
CA VAL A 62 31.98 26.34 13.21
C VAL A 62 32.27 27.79 12.92
N SER A 63 32.24 28.62 13.95
CA SER A 63 32.67 30.02 13.94
C SER A 63 33.69 30.25 15.05
N PRO A 64 34.41 31.39 15.08
CA PRO A 64 35.33 31.71 16.17
C PRO A 64 34.68 31.74 17.57
N LEU A 65 33.35 31.87 17.65
CA LEU A 65 32.61 32.04 18.90
C LEU A 65 31.83 30.79 19.35
N ALA A 66 31.41 29.95 18.40
CA ALA A 66 30.53 28.82 18.66
C ALA A 66 30.59 27.79 17.52
N GLY A 67 30.18 26.55 17.82
CA GLY A 67 29.95 25.50 16.83
C GLY A 67 28.68 24.71 17.10
N ASP A 68 28.08 24.19 16.04
CA ASP A 68 26.87 23.36 16.07
C ASP A 68 26.99 22.21 15.06
N ALA A 69 26.30 21.09 15.31
CA ALA A 69 26.32 19.92 14.44
C ALA A 69 24.93 19.29 14.30
N VAL A 70 24.58 18.94 13.06
CA VAL A 70 23.28 18.36 12.70
C VAL A 70 23.49 17.10 11.87
N HIS A 71 22.89 16.00 12.31
CA HIS A 71 22.85 14.75 11.57
C HIS A 71 21.44 14.52 11.02
N LYS A 72 21.32 14.31 9.71
CA LYS A 72 20.03 14.11 9.05
C LYS A 72 20.06 12.89 8.16
N MET A 73 19.07 12.01 8.36
CA MET A 73 18.90 10.82 7.54
C MET A 73 18.27 11.19 6.18
N LEU A 74 18.87 10.73 5.09
CA LEU A 74 18.33 10.81 3.74
C LEU A 74 18.05 9.40 3.24
N ARG A 75 16.78 9.12 2.91
CA ARG A 75 16.38 7.84 2.34
C ARG A 75 16.52 7.87 0.83
N VAL A 76 17.49 7.13 0.32
CA VAL A 76 17.75 6.90 -1.10
C VAL A 76 16.92 5.69 -1.54
N VAL A 77 16.11 5.89 -2.56
CA VAL A 77 15.32 4.83 -3.19
C VAL A 77 15.95 4.44 -4.52
N PRO A 78 15.80 3.17 -4.97
CA PRO A 78 16.23 2.78 -6.29
C PRO A 78 15.54 3.63 -7.36
N GLU A 79 16.23 3.86 -8.47
CA GLU A 79 15.67 4.47 -9.67
C GLU A 79 14.81 3.47 -10.47
N GLY A 80 14.08 3.98 -11.46
CA GLY A 80 13.21 3.16 -12.31
C GLY A 80 11.79 2.94 -11.76
N VAL A 81 11.10 1.96 -12.34
CA VAL A 81 9.73 1.57 -11.97
C VAL A 81 9.78 0.22 -11.28
N THR A 82 9.24 0.13 -10.05
CA THR A 82 9.19 -1.13 -9.31
C THR A 82 8.24 -2.12 -9.98
N GLU A 83 8.77 -3.28 -10.35
CA GLU A 83 7.96 -4.41 -10.79
C GLU A 83 7.70 -5.37 -9.62
N TYR A 84 6.45 -5.83 -9.51
CA TYR A 84 6.04 -6.77 -8.47
C TYR A 84 5.73 -8.14 -9.09
N ALA A 85 6.36 -9.18 -8.56
CA ALA A 85 6.05 -10.57 -8.89
C ALA A 85 5.61 -11.32 -7.63
N ASN A 86 4.48 -12.02 -7.70
CA ASN A 86 3.95 -12.84 -6.60
C ASN A 86 3.82 -14.29 -7.05
N ARG A 87 4.27 -15.22 -6.20
CA ARG A 87 3.96 -16.64 -6.33
C ARG A 87 3.36 -17.16 -5.04
N ALA A 88 2.20 -17.80 -5.14
CA ALA A 88 1.51 -18.44 -4.03
C ALA A 88 1.46 -19.95 -4.22
N PHE A 89 1.67 -20.69 -3.13
CA PHE A 89 1.64 -22.14 -3.12
C PHE A 89 0.85 -22.67 -1.94
N LEU A 90 0.06 -23.71 -2.18
CA LEU A 90 -0.67 -24.41 -1.13
C LEU A 90 0.20 -25.57 -0.62
N VAL A 91 0.54 -25.53 0.66
CA VAL A 91 1.18 -26.63 1.36
C VAL A 91 0.10 -27.45 2.06
N ASN A 92 -0.08 -28.71 1.65
CA ASN A 92 -1.08 -29.61 2.23
C ASN A 92 -0.42 -30.90 2.72
N LEU A 93 -0.23 -31.00 4.04
CA LEU A 93 0.40 -32.15 4.67
C LEU A 93 -0.58 -33.30 4.99
N LYS A 94 -1.80 -33.29 4.42
CA LYS A 94 -2.77 -34.39 4.62
C LYS A 94 -2.35 -35.69 3.94
N GLU A 95 -1.66 -35.59 2.80
CA GLU A 95 -1.31 -36.74 1.96
C GLU A 95 0.15 -37.18 2.17
N ALA A 96 1.02 -36.28 2.60
CA ALA A 96 2.43 -36.55 2.86
C ALA A 96 2.91 -35.80 4.11
N PRO A 97 3.81 -36.39 4.91
CA PRO A 97 4.34 -35.76 6.12
C PRO A 97 5.25 -34.55 5.82
N GLU A 98 5.74 -34.44 4.59
CA GLU A 98 6.60 -33.36 4.13
C GLU A 98 6.28 -33.01 2.67
N GLN A 99 6.27 -31.71 2.36
CA GLN A 99 6.14 -31.20 1.00
C GLN A 99 7.22 -30.14 0.80
N ARG A 100 8.07 -30.33 -0.22
CA ARG A 100 9.12 -29.37 -0.60
C ARG A 100 8.81 -28.77 -1.96
N GLN A 101 9.08 -27.48 -2.11
CA GLN A 101 8.90 -26.78 -3.38
C GLN A 101 10.01 -25.75 -3.55
N ASN A 102 10.63 -25.76 -4.73
CA ASN A 102 11.66 -24.81 -5.11
C ASN A 102 11.04 -23.73 -5.98
N PHE A 103 11.61 -22.52 -5.90
CA PHE A 103 11.19 -21.39 -6.73
C PHE A 103 12.42 -20.76 -7.37
N ASP A 104 12.30 -20.47 -8.66
CA ASP A 104 13.28 -19.69 -9.39
C ASP A 104 12.85 -18.23 -9.41
N LEU A 105 13.72 -17.34 -8.94
CA LEU A 105 13.53 -15.90 -9.00
C LEU A 105 13.95 -15.43 -10.39
N VAL A 106 12.98 -15.10 -11.24
CA VAL A 106 13.24 -14.53 -12.56
C VAL A 106 13.32 -13.01 -12.41
N LEU A 107 14.54 -12.48 -12.50
CA LEU A 107 14.77 -11.04 -12.51
C LEU A 107 14.74 -10.50 -13.94
N PRO A 108 14.18 -9.30 -14.17
CA PRO A 108 14.27 -8.66 -15.47
C PRO A 108 15.73 -8.31 -15.81
N PRO A 109 16.10 -8.28 -17.10
CA PRO A 109 17.48 -8.07 -17.53
C PRO A 109 18.03 -6.67 -17.19
N ASP A 110 17.14 -5.70 -17.00
CA ASP A 110 17.40 -4.29 -16.68
C ASP A 110 17.21 -3.96 -15.18
N VAL A 111 17.36 -4.96 -14.31
CA VAL A 111 17.27 -4.77 -12.85
C VAL A 111 18.30 -3.75 -12.35
N VAL A 112 17.83 -2.79 -11.54
CA VAL A 112 18.71 -1.83 -10.87
C VAL A 112 19.44 -2.57 -9.74
N PRO A 113 20.77 -2.48 -9.63
CA PRO A 113 21.52 -3.20 -8.58
C PRO A 113 21.04 -2.87 -7.16
N ASN A 114 20.82 -3.89 -6.33
CA ASN A 114 20.33 -3.78 -4.95
C ASN A 114 18.91 -3.18 -4.83
N SER A 115 18.13 -3.20 -5.92
CA SER A 115 16.71 -2.85 -5.90
C SER A 115 15.83 -4.03 -5.51
N GLU A 116 16.39 -5.25 -5.52
CA GLU A 116 15.67 -6.49 -5.29
C GLU A 116 15.21 -6.60 -3.83
N HIS A 117 13.93 -6.92 -3.64
CA HIS A 117 13.36 -7.18 -2.33
C HIS A 117 12.48 -8.43 -2.39
N ILE A 118 12.80 -9.42 -1.56
CA ILE A 118 12.07 -10.69 -1.50
C ILE A 118 11.46 -10.81 -0.11
N GLU A 119 10.14 -10.97 -0.09
CA GLU A 119 9.36 -11.23 1.12
C GLU A 119 8.70 -12.61 0.99
N VAL A 120 8.79 -13.41 2.06
CA VAL A 120 8.13 -14.71 2.16
C VAL A 120 7.18 -14.68 3.34
N SER A 121 5.89 -14.92 3.07
CA SER A 121 4.84 -14.99 4.10
C SER A 121 4.19 -16.36 4.10
N VAL A 122 3.99 -16.93 5.29
CA VAL A 122 3.24 -18.18 5.48
C VAL A 122 1.92 -17.87 6.16
N ILE A 123 0.83 -18.34 5.56
CA ILE A 123 -0.52 -18.08 6.02
C ILE A 123 -1.25 -19.42 6.18
N GLY A 124 -1.73 -19.71 7.38
CA GLY A 124 -2.43 -20.97 7.69
C GLY A 124 -3.88 -21.04 7.19
N ASP A 125 -4.44 -19.91 6.77
CA ASP A 125 -5.79 -19.81 6.23
C ASP A 125 -5.83 -18.82 5.06
N LEU A 126 -6.28 -19.26 3.88
CA LEU A 126 -6.35 -18.44 2.68
C LEU A 126 -7.09 -17.10 2.91
N LEU A 127 -8.12 -17.11 3.75
CA LEU A 127 -8.91 -15.92 4.05
C LEU A 127 -8.44 -15.22 5.33
N GLY A 128 -7.42 -15.74 6.02
CA GLY A 128 -6.82 -15.16 7.23
C GLY A 128 -6.39 -13.70 7.08
N PRO A 129 -5.62 -13.32 6.03
CA PRO A 129 -5.22 -11.92 5.82
C PRO A 129 -6.39 -10.99 5.53
N LEU A 130 -7.46 -11.50 4.90
CA LEU A 130 -8.69 -10.75 4.68
C LEU A 130 -9.39 -10.42 6.00
N LEU A 131 -9.22 -11.26 7.03
CA LEU A 131 -9.77 -10.98 8.36
C LEU A 131 -9.07 -9.82 9.08
N ASN A 132 -7.81 -9.53 8.77
CA ASN A 132 -7.11 -8.38 9.35
C ASN A 132 -7.73 -7.04 8.90
N ASN A 133 -8.45 -7.04 7.77
CA ASN A 133 -9.09 -5.87 7.18
C ASN A 133 -10.62 -6.05 7.10
N LEU A 134 -11.23 -6.77 8.06
CA LEU A 134 -12.68 -7.00 8.11
C LEU A 134 -13.50 -5.71 8.00
N GLU A 135 -13.01 -4.59 8.54
CA GLU A 135 -13.71 -3.31 8.50
C GLU A 135 -13.92 -2.80 7.06
N HIS A 136 -12.99 -3.08 6.15
CA HIS A 136 -13.11 -2.72 4.73
C HIS A 136 -14.01 -3.67 3.95
N LEU A 137 -14.18 -4.92 4.41
CA LEU A 137 -15.07 -5.91 3.80
C LEU A 137 -16.51 -5.80 4.31
N LEU A 138 -16.68 -5.49 5.60
CA LEU A 138 -17.98 -5.37 6.30
C LEU A 138 -18.52 -3.94 6.22
N ARG A 139 -18.69 -3.45 4.99
CA ARG A 139 -19.23 -2.12 4.74
C ARG A 139 -20.74 -2.16 4.61
N MET A 140 -21.33 -1.03 4.96
CA MET A 140 -22.75 -0.76 4.75
C MET A 140 -23.04 -0.64 3.24
N PRO A 141 -24.00 -1.41 2.67
CA PRO A 141 -24.33 -1.30 1.25
C PRO A 141 -24.90 0.07 0.88
N THR A 142 -24.25 0.75 -0.07
CA THR A 142 -24.62 2.10 -0.54
C THR A 142 -24.47 2.23 -2.05
N GLY A 143 -24.92 3.35 -2.61
CA GLY A 143 -24.77 3.66 -4.03
C GLY A 143 -25.80 2.98 -4.93
N CYS A 144 -25.40 2.74 -6.17
CA CYS A 144 -26.23 2.14 -7.23
C CYS A 144 -26.42 0.63 -7.01
N ALA A 145 -27.21 -0.04 -7.85
CA ALA A 145 -27.49 -1.46 -7.67
C ALA A 145 -26.21 -2.32 -7.66
N GLU A 146 -25.30 -2.09 -8.61
CA GLU A 146 -24.02 -2.80 -8.73
C GLU A 146 -23.15 -2.57 -7.49
N GLN A 147 -23.09 -1.33 -7.00
CA GLN A 147 -22.31 -0.96 -5.82
C GLN A 147 -22.91 -1.57 -4.55
N THR A 148 -24.25 -1.60 -4.46
CA THR A 148 -24.99 -2.23 -3.37
C THR A 148 -24.66 -3.73 -3.33
N MET A 149 -24.73 -4.42 -4.47
CA MET A 149 -24.36 -5.84 -4.56
C MET A 149 -22.88 -6.11 -4.28
N SER A 150 -21.99 -5.25 -4.79
CA SER A 150 -20.54 -5.32 -4.53
C SER A 150 -20.20 -5.20 -3.05
N THR A 151 -21.11 -4.67 -2.23
CA THR A 151 -20.94 -4.55 -0.78
C THR A 151 -21.74 -5.62 -0.02
N LEU A 152 -22.93 -5.99 -0.51
CA LEU A 152 -23.79 -7.01 0.09
C LEU A 152 -23.14 -8.40 0.07
N ILE A 153 -22.53 -8.79 -1.04
CA ILE A 153 -21.97 -10.14 -1.20
C ILE A 153 -20.76 -10.40 -0.29
N PRO A 154 -19.78 -9.48 -0.15
CA PRO A 154 -18.72 -9.64 0.83
C PRO A 154 -19.22 -9.83 2.26
N ASN A 155 -20.28 -9.13 2.69
CA ASN A 155 -20.88 -9.32 4.02
C ASN A 155 -21.33 -10.78 4.23
N TYR A 156 -22.05 -11.36 3.27
CA TYR A 156 -22.48 -12.77 3.34
C TYR A 156 -21.31 -13.76 3.32
N LEU A 157 -20.31 -13.55 2.46
CA LEU A 157 -19.15 -14.45 2.37
C LEU A 157 -18.36 -14.47 3.68
N VAL A 158 -18.19 -13.31 4.32
CA VAL A 158 -17.55 -13.20 5.63
C VAL A 158 -18.37 -13.91 6.70
N LEU A 159 -19.70 -13.72 6.74
CA LEU A 159 -20.58 -14.43 7.68
C LEU A 159 -20.41 -15.95 7.56
N LYS A 160 -20.53 -16.46 6.34
CA LYS A 160 -20.41 -17.90 6.04
C LYS A 160 -19.05 -18.46 6.45
N TYR A 161 -17.98 -17.73 6.14
CA TYR A 161 -16.63 -18.15 6.47
C TYR A 161 -16.37 -18.15 7.99
N LEU A 162 -16.68 -17.05 8.69
CA LEU A 162 -16.50 -16.96 10.14
C LEU A 162 -17.32 -18.01 10.90
N LYS A 163 -18.53 -18.30 10.42
CA LYS A 163 -19.37 -19.37 10.95
C LYS A 163 -18.72 -20.74 10.76
N ASN A 164 -18.16 -21.03 9.59
CA ASN A 164 -17.51 -22.31 9.30
C ASN A 164 -16.25 -22.56 10.13
N ILE A 165 -15.47 -21.52 10.43
CA ILE A 165 -14.25 -21.64 11.26
C ILE A 165 -14.53 -21.47 12.77
N ASN A 166 -15.80 -21.33 13.17
CA ASN A 166 -16.24 -21.09 14.55
C ASN A 166 -15.58 -19.86 15.20
N LYS A 167 -15.38 -18.78 14.43
CA LYS A 167 -14.83 -17.50 14.93
C LYS A 167 -15.81 -16.32 14.80
N LEU A 168 -17.08 -16.60 14.55
CA LEU A 168 -18.12 -15.57 14.51
C LEU A 168 -18.45 -15.11 15.93
N THR A 169 -18.26 -13.82 16.22
CA THR A 169 -18.71 -13.22 17.49
C THR A 169 -20.14 -12.67 17.34
N PRO A 170 -20.93 -12.60 18.41
CA PRO A 170 -22.29 -12.06 18.36
C PRO A 170 -22.34 -10.61 17.83
N GLU A 171 -21.37 -9.78 18.18
CA GLU A 171 -21.31 -8.38 17.74
C GLU A 171 -21.09 -8.28 16.23
N LEU A 172 -20.20 -9.12 15.69
CA LEU A 172 -19.96 -9.19 14.24
C LEU A 172 -21.16 -9.75 13.51
N GLU A 173 -21.80 -10.79 14.03
CA GLU A 173 -23.01 -11.37 13.44
C GLU A 173 -24.12 -10.33 13.31
N VAL A 174 -24.42 -9.59 14.38
CA VAL A 174 -25.42 -8.52 14.37
C VAL A 174 -25.09 -7.46 13.32
N LYS A 175 -23.84 -6.99 13.27
CA LYS A 175 -23.40 -5.99 12.28
C LYS A 175 -23.55 -6.49 10.84
N ILE A 176 -23.16 -7.73 10.57
CA ILE A 176 -23.24 -8.33 9.24
C ILE A 176 -24.70 -8.49 8.82
N LEU A 177 -25.56 -8.99 9.70
CA LEU A 177 -26.99 -9.18 9.42
C LEU A 177 -27.68 -7.84 9.15
N GLN A 178 -27.38 -6.79 9.91
CA GLN A 178 -27.90 -5.44 9.66
C GLN A 178 -27.47 -4.90 8.29
N ASN A 179 -26.20 -5.06 7.93
CA ASN A 179 -25.71 -4.68 6.60
C ASN A 179 -26.43 -5.47 5.49
N MET A 180 -26.61 -6.77 5.68
CA MET A 180 -27.28 -7.65 4.71
C MET A 180 -28.76 -7.29 4.52
N GLU A 181 -29.49 -7.07 5.62
CA GLU A 181 -30.89 -6.68 5.60
C GLU A 181 -31.09 -5.36 4.84
N MET A 182 -30.28 -4.34 5.17
CA MET A 182 -30.35 -3.07 4.47
C MET A 182 -29.94 -3.17 3.01
N GLY A 183 -28.92 -3.96 2.68
CA GLY A 183 -28.52 -4.20 1.30
C GLY A 183 -29.64 -4.88 0.49
N TYR A 184 -30.30 -5.87 1.08
CA TYR A 184 -31.47 -6.53 0.49
C TYR A 184 -32.62 -5.54 0.25
N GLN A 185 -33.01 -4.78 1.27
CA GLN A 185 -34.06 -3.76 1.16
C GLN A 185 -33.71 -2.71 0.09
N ARG A 186 -32.45 -2.28 0.02
CA ARG A 186 -31.97 -1.34 -0.98
C ARG A 186 -32.05 -1.92 -2.39
N MET A 187 -31.69 -3.19 -2.57
CA MET A 187 -31.80 -3.90 -3.84
C MET A 187 -33.24 -3.99 -4.35
N LEU A 188 -34.22 -4.19 -3.46
CA LEU A 188 -35.65 -4.15 -3.84
C LEU A 188 -36.07 -2.80 -4.44
N GLY A 189 -35.38 -1.71 -4.08
CA GLY A 189 -35.61 -0.38 -4.67
C GLY A 189 -35.16 -0.24 -6.14
N PHE A 190 -34.37 -1.18 -6.64
CA PHE A 190 -33.91 -1.24 -8.04
C PHE A 190 -34.67 -2.29 -8.87
N ARG A 191 -35.66 -2.97 -8.28
CA ARG A 191 -36.48 -3.97 -8.96
C ARG A 191 -37.64 -3.31 -9.73
N LEU A 192 -37.80 -3.68 -10.98
CA LEU A 192 -38.88 -3.24 -11.88
C LEU A 192 -40.14 -4.12 -11.74
N ASN A 193 -41.22 -3.72 -12.42
CA ASN A 193 -42.51 -4.42 -12.35
C ASN A 193 -42.46 -5.84 -12.94
N ASP A 194 -41.65 -6.04 -13.98
CA ASP A 194 -41.40 -7.34 -14.61
C ASP A 194 -40.45 -8.23 -13.76
N GLY A 195 -39.92 -7.70 -12.67
CA GLY A 195 -39.00 -8.38 -11.76
C GLY A 195 -37.52 -8.25 -12.13
N SER A 196 -37.19 -7.58 -13.23
CA SER A 196 -35.81 -7.28 -13.62
C SER A 196 -35.20 -6.16 -12.75
N PHE A 197 -33.89 -5.98 -12.83
CA PHE A 197 -33.15 -4.98 -12.05
C PHE A 197 -32.45 -3.94 -12.95
N VAL A 198 -32.38 -2.70 -12.45
CA VAL A 198 -31.71 -1.56 -13.10
C VAL A 198 -30.59 -1.00 -12.23
N THR A 199 -29.56 -0.42 -12.87
CA THR A 199 -28.37 0.16 -12.23
C THR A 199 -28.74 1.31 -11.29
N PHE A 200 -29.59 2.23 -11.76
CA PHE A 200 -30.05 3.39 -11.01
C PHE A 200 -31.53 3.24 -10.68
N ARG A 201 -32.00 3.93 -9.64
CA ARG A 201 -33.43 3.94 -9.33
C ARG A 201 -34.18 4.57 -10.49
N ALA A 202 -34.97 3.74 -11.16
CA ALA A 202 -35.79 4.15 -12.28
C ALA A 202 -36.82 5.19 -11.83
N LYS A 203 -37.06 6.21 -12.67
CA LYS A 203 -38.16 7.15 -12.44
C LYS A 203 -39.48 6.51 -12.85
N ASP A 204 -39.44 5.63 -13.86
CA ASP A 204 -40.53 4.79 -14.29
C ASP A 204 -40.19 3.31 -14.10
N ARG A 205 -41.06 2.54 -13.45
CA ARG A 205 -40.85 1.10 -13.21
C ARG A 205 -41.08 0.22 -14.44
N ASN A 206 -41.35 0.83 -15.60
CA ASN A 206 -41.46 0.17 -16.90
C ASN A 206 -40.22 0.39 -17.81
N GLU A 207 -39.12 0.91 -17.25
CA GLU A 207 -37.84 0.96 -17.95
C GLU A 207 -37.30 -0.45 -18.28
N ASN A 208 -36.36 -0.56 -19.21
CA ASN A 208 -35.75 -1.85 -19.55
C ASN A 208 -34.70 -2.24 -18.50
N GLY A 209 -34.87 -3.43 -17.90
CA GLY A 209 -33.89 -3.99 -16.98
C GLY A 209 -32.59 -4.43 -17.65
N SER A 210 -31.52 -4.49 -16.87
CA SER A 210 -30.24 -5.06 -17.29
C SER A 210 -30.27 -6.57 -17.12
N VAL A 211 -30.07 -7.32 -18.20
CA VAL A 211 -30.02 -8.79 -18.18
C VAL A 211 -28.90 -9.28 -17.27
N TRP A 212 -27.71 -8.69 -17.39
CA TRP A 212 -26.55 -9.07 -16.58
C TRP A 212 -26.78 -8.79 -15.09
N LEU A 213 -27.28 -7.60 -14.75
CA LEU A 213 -27.53 -7.23 -13.35
C LEU A 213 -28.62 -8.12 -12.76
N THR A 214 -29.70 -8.36 -13.50
CA THR A 214 -30.79 -9.23 -13.06
C THR A 214 -30.29 -10.65 -12.79
N ALA A 215 -29.49 -11.23 -13.70
CA ALA A 215 -28.90 -12.56 -13.50
C ALA A 215 -27.94 -12.59 -12.30
N TYR A 216 -27.10 -11.55 -12.15
CA TYR A 216 -26.18 -11.41 -11.03
C TYR A 216 -26.93 -11.35 -9.69
N VAL A 217 -27.93 -10.48 -9.59
CA VAL A 217 -28.76 -10.32 -8.39
C VAL A 217 -29.54 -11.58 -8.07
N ALA A 218 -30.21 -12.20 -9.05
CA ALA A 218 -30.96 -13.43 -8.85
C ALA A 218 -30.08 -14.57 -8.31
N ARG A 219 -28.91 -14.79 -8.92
CA ARG A 219 -27.93 -15.78 -8.46
C ARG A 219 -27.46 -15.47 -7.04
N SER A 220 -27.11 -14.22 -6.79
CA SER A 220 -26.60 -13.78 -5.51
C SER A 220 -27.63 -13.91 -4.40
N LEU A 221 -28.86 -13.45 -4.58
CA LEU A 221 -29.93 -13.55 -3.59
C LEU A 221 -30.31 -15.00 -3.30
N HIS A 222 -30.26 -15.88 -4.29
CA HIS A 222 -30.44 -17.31 -4.08
C HIS A 222 -29.38 -17.90 -3.13
N GLN A 223 -28.13 -17.41 -3.19
CA GLN A 223 -27.08 -17.83 -2.25
C GLN A 223 -27.27 -17.27 -0.84
N LEU A 224 -28.03 -16.18 -0.66
CA LEU A 224 -28.28 -15.56 0.64
C LEU A 224 -29.39 -16.26 1.46
N GLN A 225 -30.12 -17.20 0.86
CA GLN A 225 -31.13 -18.04 1.54
C GLN A 225 -30.47 -19.08 2.45
#